data_AF-A0A1I7IMY1-F1
#
_entry.id   AF-A0A1I7IMY1-F1
#
_cell.length_a   1.000
_cell.length_b   1.000
_cell.length_c   1.000
_cell.angle_alpha   90.00
_cell.angle_beta   90.00
_cell.angle_gamma   90.00
#
_symmetry.space_group_name_H-M   'P 1'
#
loop_
_entity.id
_entity.type
_entity.pdbx_description
1 polymer ?
#
loop_
_entity_poly.entity_id
_entity_poly.type
_entity_poly.pdbx_seq_one_letter_code
_entity_poly.pdbx_strand_id
1 'polypeptide(L)'
;MNKLNILEYILKLIRKDVQEDSELISEIEYALIEIDTAKNIFNNVSDSNLIEVAIYSEDAATRRFEHLLKKAKEEGISVSKAHMIDKYLEIAE
;
A
#
# COMPACT_ATOMS: atom_id res chain seq x y z
N MET A 1 -17.97 -20.70 -29.84
CA MET A 1 -17.09 -20.27 -28.74
C MET A 1 -17.05 -21.39 -27.71
N ASN A 2 -15.89 -21.97 -27.44
CA ASN A 2 -15.77 -23.13 -26.54
C ASN A 2 -15.93 -22.65 -25.09
N LYS A 3 -16.79 -23.29 -24.30
CA LYS A 3 -17.03 -22.93 -22.88
C LYS A 3 -15.73 -22.90 -22.07
N LEU A 4 -14.77 -23.77 -22.41
CA LEU A 4 -13.45 -23.83 -21.79
C LEU A 4 -12.66 -22.53 -21.99
N ASN A 5 -12.66 -21.96 -23.20
CA ASN A 5 -11.92 -20.73 -23.50
C ASN A 5 -12.51 -19.51 -22.77
N ILE A 6 -13.83 -19.50 -22.56
CA ILE A 6 -14.52 -18.43 -21.82
C ILE A 6 -14.15 -18.52 -20.33
N LEU A 7 -14.12 -19.73 -19.77
CA LEU A 7 -13.77 -19.96 -18.38
C LEU A 7 -12.31 -19.54 -18.10
N GLU A 8 -11.39 -19.89 -18.99
CA GLU A 8 -9.97 -19.51 -18.87
C GLU A 8 -9.78 -17.99 -18.92
N TYR A 9 -10.51 -17.30 -19.79
CA TYR A 9 -10.51 -15.84 -19.86
C TYR A 9 -11.03 -15.20 -18.56
N ILE A 10 -12.16 -15.68 -18.02
CA ILE A 10 -12.72 -15.19 -16.76
C ILE A 10 -11.75 -15.43 -15.59
N LEU A 11 -11.13 -16.61 -15.52
CA LEU A 11 -10.12 -16.92 -14.49
C LEU A 11 -8.92 -15.98 -14.56
N LYS A 12 -8.47 -15.62 -15.77
CA LYS A 12 -7.38 -14.66 -15.95
C LYS A 12 -7.74 -13.26 -15.46
N LEU A 13 -8.98 -12.82 -15.70
CA LEU A 13 -9.47 -11.52 -15.20
C LEU A 13 -9.53 -11.51 -13.66
N ILE A 14 -10.12 -12.54 -13.05
CA ILE A 14 -10.21 -12.66 -11.58
C ILE A 14 -8.82 -12.65 -10.94
N ARG A 15 -7.87 -13.40 -11.49
CA ARG A 15 -6.49 -13.43 -10.97
C ARG A 15 -5.80 -12.08 -11.09
N LYS A 16 -6.06 -11.37 -12.19
CA LYS A 16 -5.50 -10.05 -12.43
C LYS A 16 -6.04 -9.05 -11.41
N ASP A 17 -7.35 -9.02 -11.19
CA ASP A 17 -7.99 -8.13 -10.20
C ASP A 17 -7.43 -8.40 -8.79
N VAL A 18 -7.34 -9.67 -8.37
CA VAL A 18 -6.75 -10.03 -7.06
C VAL A 18 -5.29 -9.59 -6.93
N GLN A 19 -4.51 -9.65 -8.01
CA GLN A 19 -3.12 -9.20 -8.00
C GLN A 19 -3.04 -7.66 -7.90
N GLU A 20 -3.83 -6.93 -8.67
CA GLU A 20 -3.90 -5.46 -8.62
C GLU A 20 -4.32 -4.97 -7.22
N ASP A 21 -5.29 -5.63 -6.60
CA ASP A 21 -5.70 -5.36 -5.21
C ASP A 21 -4.54 -5.56 -4.21
N SER A 22 -3.79 -6.65 -4.34
CA SER A 22 -2.65 -6.98 -3.47
C SER A 22 -1.48 -5.99 -3.62
N GLU A 23 -1.21 -5.57 -4.85
CA GLU A 23 -0.20 -4.55 -5.14
C GLU A 23 -0.61 -3.21 -4.52
N LEU A 24 -1.86 -2.77 -4.69
CA LEU A 24 -2.32 -1.51 -4.11
C LEU A 24 -2.27 -1.52 -2.58
N ILE A 25 -2.66 -2.62 -1.94
CA ILE A 25 -2.57 -2.77 -0.49
C ILE A 25 -1.12 -2.70 -0.02
N SER A 26 -0.20 -3.35 -0.73
CA SER A 26 1.23 -3.30 -0.41
C SER A 26 1.80 -1.88 -0.53
N GLU A 27 1.40 -1.13 -1.56
CA GLU A 27 1.79 0.28 -1.73
C GLU A 27 1.28 1.17 -0.58
N ILE A 28 0.07 0.92 -0.07
CA ILE A 28 -0.50 1.62 1.09
C ILE A 28 0.34 1.35 2.34
N GLU A 29 0.73 0.09 2.57
CA GLU A 29 1.60 -0.30 3.70
C GLU A 29 2.98 0.36 3.59
N TYR A 30 3.58 0.40 2.41
CA TYR A 30 4.84 1.08 2.20
C TYR A 30 4.75 2.58 2.50
N ALA A 31 3.67 3.25 2.10
CA ALA A 31 3.47 4.66 2.42
C ALA A 31 3.39 4.92 3.94
N LEU A 32 2.79 4.00 4.72
CA LEU A 32 2.79 4.08 6.19
C LEU A 32 4.20 3.92 6.77
N ILE A 33 5.00 2.98 6.25
CA ILE A 33 6.39 2.77 6.65
C ILE A 33 7.23 4.02 6.35
N GLU A 34 7.02 4.68 5.22
CA GLU A 34 7.69 5.94 4.86
C GLU A 34 7.36 7.07 5.84
N ILE A 35 6.10 7.22 6.23
CA ILE A 35 5.67 8.19 7.24
C ILE A 35 6.39 7.93 8.56
N ASP A 36 6.38 6.68 9.04
CA ASP A 36 7.03 6.33 10.31
C ASP A 36 8.55 6.50 10.23
N THR A 37 9.14 6.21 9.07
CA THR A 37 10.57 6.45 8.83
C THR A 37 10.91 7.94 8.88
N ALA A 38 10.12 8.80 8.24
CA ALA A 38 10.32 10.25 8.27
C ALA A 38 10.22 10.79 9.70
N LYS A 39 9.23 10.34 10.49
CA LYS A 39 9.09 10.67 11.91
C LYS A 39 10.30 10.21 12.73
N ASN A 40 10.78 8.99 12.48
CA ASN A 40 11.96 8.47 13.15
C ASN A 40 13.20 9.30 12.82
N ILE A 41 13.39 9.72 11.57
CA ILE A 41 14.48 10.63 11.18
C ILE A 41 14.35 11.95 11.94
N PHE A 42 13.19 12.61 11.87
CA PHE A 42 12.92 13.87 12.56
C PHE A 42 13.29 13.82 14.05
N ASN A 43 12.92 12.73 14.73
CA ASN A 43 13.17 12.55 16.15
C ASN A 43 14.63 12.25 16.51
N ASN A 44 15.45 11.78 15.56
CA ASN A 44 16.82 11.32 15.83
C ASN A 44 17.90 12.22 15.22
N VAL A 45 17.54 13.19 14.38
CA VAL A 45 18.50 14.14 13.79
C VAL A 45 18.44 15.50 14.49
N SER A 46 19.59 16.17 14.58
CA SER A 46 19.69 17.54 15.12
C SER A 46 20.21 18.55 14.11
N ASP A 47 20.67 18.09 12.94
CA ASP A 47 21.05 18.98 11.84
C ASP A 47 19.79 19.59 11.21
N SER A 48 19.78 20.91 11.04
CA SER A 48 18.59 21.63 10.57
C SER A 48 18.16 21.25 9.16
N ASN A 49 19.11 20.92 8.27
CA ASN A 49 18.78 20.50 6.91
C ASN A 49 18.16 19.10 6.91
N LEU A 50 18.66 18.21 7.77
CA LEU A 50 18.08 16.85 7.91
C LEU A 50 16.69 16.87 8.56
N ILE A 51 16.45 17.79 9.50
CA ILE A 51 15.12 18.03 10.06
C ILE A 51 14.15 18.46 8.95
N GLU A 52 14.57 19.42 8.12
CA GLU A 52 13.75 19.91 7.00
C GLU A 52 13.44 18.80 5.98
N VAL A 53 14.43 17.97 5.64
CA VAL A 53 14.22 16.78 4.81
C VAL A 53 13.17 15.85 5.43
N ALA A 54 13.26 15.57 6.74
CA ALA A 54 12.31 14.69 7.41
C ALA A 54 10.86 15.23 7.36
N ILE A 55 10.67 16.54 7.56
CA ILE A 55 9.36 17.19 7.46
C ILE A 55 8.77 17.04 6.05
N TYR A 56 9.56 17.33 5.01
CA TYR A 56 9.08 17.21 3.63
C TYR A 56 8.83 15.77 3.22
N SER A 57 9.66 14.83 3.69
CA SER A 57 9.44 13.40 3.46
C SER A 57 8.14 12.92 4.11
N GLU A 58 7.82 13.37 5.33
CA GLU A 58 6.56 13.02 6.00
C GLU A 58 5.34 13.56 5.23
N ASP A 59 5.36 14.84 4.80
CA ASP A 59 4.26 15.44 4.03
C ASP A 59 4.07 14.71 2.67
N ALA A 60 5.17 14.41 1.98
CA ALA A 60 5.12 13.68 0.71
C ALA A 60 4.53 12.27 0.88
N ALA A 61 5.00 11.51 1.87
CA ALA A 61 4.51 10.17 2.16
C ALA A 61 3.03 10.17 2.60
N THR A 62 2.62 11.17 3.39
CA THR A 62 1.22 11.36 3.82
C THR A 62 0.31 11.60 2.63
N ARG A 63 0.67 12.51 1.71
CA ARG A 63 -0.12 12.77 0.50
C ARG A 63 -0.20 11.55 -0.42
N ARG A 64 0.90 10.77 -0.51
CA ARG A 64 0.91 9.50 -1.24
C ARG A 64 -0.07 8.51 -0.61
N PHE A 65 -0.03 8.35 0.71
CA PHE A 65 -0.97 7.48 1.45
C PHE A 65 -2.44 7.89 1.21
N GLU A 66 -2.76 9.18 1.33
CA GLU A 66 -4.12 9.69 1.07
C GLU A 66 -4.59 9.41 -0.36
N HIS A 67 -3.70 9.60 -1.35
CA HIS A 67 -3.99 9.29 -2.74
C HIS A 67 -4.28 7.79 -2.95
N LEU A 68 -3.46 6.91 -2.37
CA LEU A 68 -3.63 5.46 -2.48
C LEU A 68 -4.92 4.99 -1.79
N LEU A 69 -5.28 5.56 -0.64
CA LEU A 69 -6.57 5.27 0.01
C LEU A 69 -7.77 5.70 -0.85
N LYS A 70 -7.68 6.86 -1.49
CA LYS A 70 -8.72 7.33 -2.42
C LYS A 70 -8.86 6.36 -3.59
N LYS A 71 -7.74 5.93 -4.18
CA LYS A 71 -7.72 4.94 -5.27
C LYS A 71 -8.33 3.60 -4.84
N ALA A 72 -7.95 3.07 -3.68
CA ALA A 72 -8.51 1.83 -3.15
C ALA A 72 -10.04 1.92 -2.96
N LYS A 73 -10.53 3.07 -2.47
CA LYS A 73 -11.97 3.32 -2.34
C LYS A 73 -12.68 3.36 -3.70
N GLU A 74 -12.06 3.97 -4.72
CA GLU A 74 -12.60 4.03 -6.09
C GLU A 74 -12.66 2.64 -6.75
N GLU A 75 -11.70 1.76 -6.43
CA GLU A 75 -11.64 0.38 -6.91
C GLU A 75 -12.50 -0.60 -6.08
N GLY A 76 -13.17 -0.11 -5.03
CA GLY A 76 -14.03 -0.92 -4.16
C GLY A 76 -13.26 -1.85 -3.22
N ILE A 77 -11.94 -1.68 -3.13
CA ILE A 77 -11.05 -2.43 -2.26
C ILE A 77 -11.27 -1.95 -0.82
N SER A 78 -11.88 -2.79 0.01
CA SER A 78 -11.93 -2.53 1.44
C SER A 78 -10.64 -3.04 2.08
N VAL A 79 -9.80 -2.13 2.56
CA VAL A 79 -8.64 -2.48 3.40
C VAL A 79 -9.16 -2.90 4.78
N SER A 80 -9.73 -4.10 4.84
CA SER A 80 -10.15 -4.72 6.09
C SER A 80 -8.91 -4.95 6.95
N LYS A 81 -9.00 -4.62 8.24
CA LYS A 81 -7.94 -4.95 9.22
C LYS A 81 -7.53 -6.43 9.18
N ALA A 82 -8.39 -7.32 8.69
CA ALA A 82 -8.08 -8.74 8.52
C ALA A 82 -6.98 -9.00 7.47
N HIS A 83 -6.98 -8.29 6.33
CA HIS A 83 -5.93 -8.44 5.31
C HIS A 83 -4.56 -7.97 5.80
N MET A 84 -4.54 -6.93 6.64
CA MET A 84 -3.29 -6.49 7.27
C MET A 84 -2.76 -7.55 8.26
N ILE A 85 -3.64 -8.15 9.07
CA ILE A 85 -3.26 -9.17 10.05
C ILE A 85 -2.69 -10.43 9.39
N ASP A 86 -3.27 -10.89 8.28
CA ASP A 86 -2.83 -12.10 7.58
C ASP A 86 -1.39 -11.95 7.02
N LYS A 87 -1.05 -10.77 6.47
CA LYS A 87 0.30 -10.51 5.94
C LYS A 87 1.35 -10.33 7.05
N TYR A 88 0.99 -9.73 8.18
CA TYR A 88 1.88 -9.64 9.34
C TYR A 88 2.18 -11.01 9.97
N LEU A 89 1.28 -11.99 9.84
CA LEU A 89 1.50 -13.36 10.30
C LEU A 89 2.41 -14.15 9.34
N GLU A 90 2.29 -13.96 8.02
CA GLU A 90 3.19 -14.60 7.04
C GLU A 90 4.65 -14.12 7.13
N ILE A 91 4.88 -12.87 7.55
CA ILE A 91 6.23 -12.31 7.72
C ILE A 91 6.85 -12.71 9.08
N ALA A 92 6.05 -13.25 10.01
CA ALA A 92 6.47 -13.62 11.36
C ALA A 92 6.81 -15.11 11.55
N GLU A 93 6.75 -15.93 10.48
CA GLU A 93 7.32 -17.28 10.41
C GLU A 93 8.71 -17.29 9.75
#